data_AF-A0A945ZPY0-F1
#
_entry.id   AF-A0A945ZPY0-F1
#
_cell.length_a   1.000
_cell.length_b   1.000
_cell.length_c   1.000
_cell.angle_alpha   90.00
_cell.angle_beta   90.00
_cell.angle_gamma   90.00
#
_symmetry.space_group_name_H-M   'P 1'
#
loop_
_entity.id
_entity.type
_entity.pdbx_description
1 polymer ?
#
loop_
_entity_poly.entity_id
_entity_poly.type
_entity_poly.pdbx_seq_one_letter_code
_entity_poly.pdbx_strand_id
1 'polypeptide(L)'
;MRVDELIQFYRADARAQLLQRTWDTESSKAELKGIVGSATPLLAASLFSSAGDPAALANQPSHLFVLDDKETAAYFLNDLEQLLGKSHRILFFPRSARVPYQEEVTENANIAMRA
;
A
#
# COMPACT_ATOMS: atom_id res chain seq x y z
N MET A 1 -7.45 -14.58 16.10
CA MET A 1 -7.27 -13.13 15.94
C MET A 1 -7.94 -12.73 14.65
N ARG A 2 -8.87 -11.77 14.70
CA ARG A 2 -9.54 -11.23 13.50
C ARG A 2 -8.61 -10.24 12.77
N VAL A 3 -8.90 -9.97 11.50
CA VAL A 3 -8.10 -9.02 10.69
C VAL A 3 -8.07 -7.63 11.34
N ASP A 4 -9.21 -7.15 11.85
CA ASP A 4 -9.28 -5.85 12.54
C ASP A 4 -8.43 -5.82 13.82
N GLU A 5 -8.38 -6.93 14.56
CA GLU A 5 -7.55 -7.06 15.76
C GLU A 5 -6.06 -7.06 15.41
N LEU A 6 -5.69 -7.67 14.29
CA LEU A 6 -4.32 -7.68 13.76
C LEU A 6 -3.89 -6.26 13.36
N ILE A 7 -4.72 -5.55 12.62
CA ILE A 7 -4.48 -4.17 12.19
C ILE A 7 -4.34 -3.25 13.42
N GLN A 8 -5.25 -3.39 14.39
CA GLN A 8 -5.20 -2.63 15.63
C GLN A 8 -3.94 -2.94 16.45
N PHE A 9 -3.50 -4.20 16.49
CA PHE A 9 -2.27 -4.60 17.17
C PHE A 9 -1.05 -3.91 16.55
N TYR A 10 -0.93 -3.91 15.22
CA TYR A 10 0.17 -3.22 14.52
C TYR A 10 0.11 -1.70 14.68
N ARG A 11 -1.09 -1.11 14.68
CA ARG A 11 -1.29 0.33 14.93
C ARG A 11 -0.88 0.75 16.34
N ALA A 12 -1.12 -0.11 17.33
CA ALA A 12 -0.75 0.17 18.72
C ALA A 12 0.76 0.08 18.96
N ASP A 13 1.54 -0.50 18.04
CA ASP A 13 2.98 -0.61 18.14
C ASP A 13 3.65 0.78 18.15
N ALA A 14 4.59 0.98 19.08
CA ALA A 14 5.30 2.25 19.23
C ALA A 14 6.07 2.66 17.96
N ARG A 15 6.53 1.69 17.17
CA ARG A 15 7.25 1.94 15.90
C ARG A 15 6.30 2.47 14.83
N ALA A 16 5.07 1.96 14.77
CA ALA A 16 4.05 2.47 13.86
C ALA A 16 3.68 3.92 14.21
N GLN A 17 3.48 4.20 15.50
CA GLN A 17 3.21 5.57 15.98
C GLN A 17 4.38 6.52 15.71
N LEU A 18 5.62 6.07 15.84
CA LEU A 18 6.80 6.87 15.51
C LEU A 18 6.85 7.21 14.02
N LEU A 19 6.54 6.24 13.16
CA LEU A 19 6.47 6.47 11.71
C LEU A 19 5.38 7.49 11.37
N GLN A 20 4.19 7.34 11.96
CA GLN A 20 3.09 8.29 11.78
C GLN A 20 3.50 9.72 12.16
N ARG A 21 4.11 9.90 13.35
CA ARG A 21 4.60 11.20 13.81
C ARG A 21 5.67 11.80 12.90
N THR A 22 6.49 10.94 12.30
CA THR A 22 7.51 11.42 11.36
C THR A 22 6.84 12.00 10.12
N TRP A 23 5.82 11.32 9.59
CA TRP A 23 5.04 11.77 8.43
C TRP A 23 4.18 13.01 8.66
N ASP A 24 3.87 13.36 9.91
CA ASP A 24 3.22 14.64 10.24
C ASP A 24 4.10 15.86 9.88
N THR A 25 5.42 15.66 9.77
CA THR A 25 6.35 16.70 9.31
C THR A 25 6.46 16.65 7.80
N GLU A 26 6.16 17.76 7.14
CA GLU A 26 6.31 17.89 5.68
C GLU A 26 7.74 17.58 5.22
N SER A 27 7.86 16.87 4.09
CA SER A 27 9.15 16.47 3.50
C SER A 27 10.05 15.63 4.41
N SER A 28 9.49 15.01 5.45
CA SER A 28 10.22 14.08 6.31
C SER A 28 10.65 12.83 5.55
N LYS A 29 11.77 12.25 6.00
CA LYS A 29 12.29 10.98 5.47
C LYS A 29 12.47 10.00 6.61
N ALA A 30 11.84 8.83 6.49
CA ALA A 30 12.01 7.71 7.39
C ALA A 30 12.59 6.51 6.64
N GLU A 31 13.42 5.72 7.31
CA GLU A 31 13.93 4.45 6.82
C GLU A 31 13.57 3.36 7.83
N LEU A 32 12.96 2.28 7.37
CA LEU A 32 12.64 1.12 8.19
C LEU A 32 13.67 0.02 7.95
N LYS A 33 14.29 -0.48 9.02
CA LYS A 33 15.26 -1.58 8.98
C LYS A 33 14.72 -2.80 9.69
N GLY A 34 15.06 -3.99 9.18
CA GLY A 34 14.67 -5.27 9.78
C GLY A 34 13.18 -5.62 9.59
N ILE A 35 12.52 -5.04 8.59
CA ILE A 35 11.17 -5.46 8.20
C ILE A 35 11.26 -6.78 7.42
N VAL A 36 10.42 -7.74 7.77
CA VAL A 36 10.48 -9.10 7.20
C VAL A 36 9.09 -9.62 6.84
N GLY A 37 9.01 -10.35 5.73
CA GLY A 37 7.75 -10.94 5.23
C GLY A 37 6.65 -9.89 5.02
N SER A 38 5.41 -10.26 5.36
CA SER A 38 4.22 -9.40 5.20
C SER A 38 4.11 -8.25 6.21
N ALA A 39 5.18 -7.93 6.95
CA ALA A 39 5.17 -6.82 7.90
C ALA A 39 4.96 -5.45 7.22
N THR A 40 5.43 -5.26 5.99
CA THR A 40 5.26 -4.01 5.23
C THR A 40 3.79 -3.72 4.90
N PRO A 41 3.02 -4.62 4.26
CA PRO A 41 1.60 -4.37 3.99
C PRO A 41 0.77 -4.32 5.28
N LEU A 42 1.12 -5.08 6.32
CA LEU A 42 0.46 -4.98 7.63
C LEU A 42 0.65 -3.61 8.28
N LEU A 43 1.88 -3.08 8.25
CA LEU A 43 2.18 -1.77 8.78
C LEU A 43 1.47 -0.68 7.96
N ALA A 44 1.53 -0.75 6.63
CA ALA A 44 0.81 0.15 5.74
C ALA A 44 -0.70 0.14 6.03
N ALA A 45 -1.32 -1.04 6.07
CA ALA A 45 -2.73 -1.20 6.41
C ALA A 45 -3.06 -0.63 7.81
N SER A 46 -2.20 -0.84 8.80
CA SER A 46 -2.40 -0.30 10.16
C SER A 46 -2.33 1.22 10.23
N LEU A 47 -1.56 1.86 9.36
CA LEU A 47 -1.44 3.32 9.33
C LEU A 47 -2.59 3.96 8.56
N PHE A 48 -3.08 3.30 7.51
CA PHE A 48 -4.14 3.85 6.65
C PHE A 48 -5.55 3.39 7.00
N SER A 49 -5.73 2.32 7.77
CA SER A 49 -7.06 1.83 8.12
C SER A 49 -7.81 2.84 9.00
N SER A 50 -8.86 3.50 8.52
CA SER A 50 -9.74 4.25 9.43
C SER A 50 -10.47 3.24 10.31
N ALA A 51 -10.39 3.39 11.63
CA ALA A 51 -10.96 2.44 12.61
C ALA A 51 -12.50 2.46 12.57
N GLY A 52 -13.09 1.86 11.53
CA GLY A 52 -14.54 1.70 11.38
C GLY A 52 -15.30 2.96 10.98
N ASP A 53 -14.64 4.10 10.72
CA ASP A 53 -15.29 5.34 10.27
C ASP A 53 -15.10 5.53 8.74
N PRO A 54 -16.16 5.35 7.93
CA PRO A 54 -16.12 5.58 6.49
C PRO A 54 -15.88 7.04 6.11
N ALA A 55 -16.29 7.99 6.95
CA ALA A 55 -16.09 9.42 6.69
C ALA A 55 -14.61 9.83 6.87
N ALA A 56 -13.91 9.17 7.78
CA ALA A 56 -12.47 9.36 7.98
C ALA A 56 -11.63 8.92 6.77
N LEU A 57 -12.13 7.99 5.93
CA LEU A 57 -11.45 7.57 4.69
C LEU A 57 -11.43 8.66 3.61
N ALA A 58 -12.42 9.53 3.57
CA ALA A 58 -12.54 10.54 2.51
C ALA A 58 -11.47 11.64 2.61
N ASN A 59 -10.93 11.88 3.82
CA ASN A 59 -9.93 12.90 4.09
C ASN A 59 -8.50 12.34 4.24
N GLN A 60 -8.29 11.06 3.93
CA GLN A 60 -6.96 10.48 4.02
C GLN A 60 -6.10 10.86 2.81
N PRO A 61 -4.80 11.13 3.03
CA PRO A 61 -3.88 11.38 1.94
C PRO A 61 -3.73 10.14 1.06
N SER A 62 -3.50 10.37 -0.24
CA SER A 62 -3.16 9.28 -1.17
C SER A 62 -1.71 8.85 -0.95
N HIS A 63 -1.48 7.54 -0.88
CA HIS A 63 -0.15 6.96 -0.72
C HIS A 63 0.28 6.24 -2.00
N LEU A 64 1.56 6.38 -2.37
CA LEU A 64 2.17 5.69 -3.49
C LEU A 64 3.23 4.71 -2.98
N PHE A 65 3.07 3.43 -3.33
CA PHE A 65 4.05 2.38 -3.07
C PHE A 65 4.81 2.08 -4.35
N VAL A 66 6.14 2.15 -4.26
CA VAL A 66 7.05 1.77 -5.34
C VAL A 66 7.83 0.56 -4.86
N LEU A 67 7.70 -0.55 -5.60
CA LEU A 67 8.29 -1.84 -5.28
C LEU A 67 9.16 -2.30 -6.45
N ASP A 68 10.05 -3.26 -6.18
CA ASP A 68 11.13 -3.64 -7.10
C ASP A 68 10.62 -4.15 -8.46
N ASP A 69 9.51 -4.89 -8.46
CA ASP A 69 8.96 -5.52 -9.65
C ASP A 69 7.42 -5.63 -9.61
N LYS A 70 6.84 -6.04 -10.74
CA LYS A 70 5.39 -6.16 -10.93
C LYS A 70 4.77 -7.22 -10.03
N GLU A 71 5.44 -8.35 -9.85
CA GLU A 71 4.97 -9.47 -9.06
C GLU A 71 4.94 -9.11 -7.57
N THR A 72 6.03 -8.54 -7.05
CA THR A 72 6.08 -8.01 -5.67
C THR A 72 5.01 -6.96 -5.43
N ALA A 73 4.79 -6.06 -6.40
CA ALA A 73 3.72 -5.07 -6.32
C ALA A 73 2.32 -5.70 -6.33
N ALA A 74 2.10 -6.76 -7.12
CA ALA A 74 0.82 -7.46 -7.17
C ALA A 74 0.54 -8.22 -5.87
N TYR A 75 1.54 -8.87 -5.28
CA TYR A 75 1.40 -9.50 -3.96
C TYR A 75 1.11 -8.47 -2.87
N PHE A 76 1.80 -7.33 -2.88
CA PHE A 76 1.55 -6.25 -1.94
C PHE A 76 0.13 -5.68 -2.06
N LEU A 77 -0.37 -5.51 -3.29
CA LEU A 77 -1.75 -5.10 -3.56
C LEU A 77 -2.75 -6.10 -2.97
N ASN A 78 -2.57 -7.40 -3.24
CA ASN A 78 -3.46 -8.44 -2.74
C ASN A 78 -3.48 -8.53 -1.21
N ASP A 79 -2.33 -8.31 -0.56
CA ASP A 79 -2.26 -8.25 0.90
C ASP A 79 -3.06 -7.06 1.43
N LEU A 80 -2.91 -5.87 0.83
CA LEU A 80 -3.69 -4.70 1.23
C LEU A 80 -5.20 -4.89 1.00
N GLU A 81 -5.61 -5.49 -0.11
CA GLU A 81 -7.02 -5.79 -0.40
C GLU A 81 -7.64 -6.76 0.63
N GLN A 82 -6.88 -7.77 1.05
CA GLN A 82 -7.32 -8.71 2.09
C GLN A 82 -7.40 -8.04 3.47
N LEU A 83 -6.46 -7.15 3.79
CA LEU A 83 -6.40 -6.47 5.09
C LEU A 83 -7.46 -5.36 5.23
N LEU A 84 -7.58 -4.51 4.20
CA LEU A 84 -8.40 -3.30 4.24
C LEU A 84 -9.81 -3.50 3.66
N GLY A 85 -10.04 -4.64 3.02
CA GLY A 85 -11.30 -4.97 2.36
C GLY A 85 -11.63 -4.02 1.21
N LYS A 86 -12.90 -4.07 0.77
CA LYS A 86 -13.40 -3.28 -0.37
C LYS A 86 -13.64 -1.80 -0.06
N SER A 87 -13.53 -1.40 1.22
CA SER A 87 -13.81 -0.02 1.65
C SER A 87 -12.69 0.95 1.26
N HIS A 88 -11.49 0.45 0.96
CA HIS A 88 -10.36 1.26 0.54
C HIS A 88 -10.18 1.18 -0.97
N ARG A 89 -9.95 2.34 -1.59
CA ARG A 89 -9.65 2.41 -3.02
C ARG A 89 -8.16 2.12 -3.24
N ILE A 90 -7.83 0.84 -3.33
CA ILE A 90 -6.48 0.37 -3.62
C ILE A 90 -6.37 0.21 -5.14
N LEU A 91 -5.38 0.86 -5.74
CA LEU A 91 -5.20 0.89 -7.20
C LEU A 91 -3.84 0.33 -7.56
N PHE A 92 -3.80 -0.48 -8.61
CA PHE A 92 -2.56 -0.94 -9.21
C PHE A 92 -2.19 -0.03 -10.38
N PHE A 93 -0.99 0.55 -10.37
CA PHE A 93 -0.48 1.31 -11.49
C PHE A 93 0.38 0.40 -12.39
N PRO A 94 -0.13 -0.06 -13.54
CA PRO A 94 0.60 -1.02 -14.36
C PRO A 94 1.83 -0.36 -15.00
N ARG A 95 2.86 -1.15 -15.31
CA ARG A 95 4.05 -0.70 -16.04
C ARG A 95 3.66 -0.18 -17.43
N SER A 96 4.36 0.85 -17.93
CA SER A 96 4.23 1.21 -19.34
C SER A 96 4.92 0.12 -20.13
N ALA A 97 4.20 -0.55 -21.01
CA ALA A 97 4.71 -1.64 -21.84
C ALA A 97 5.79 -1.16 -22.83
N ARG A 98 6.93 -0.67 -22.33
CA ARG A 98 8.07 -0.19 -23.11
C ARG A 98 9.34 -0.66 -22.44
N VAL A 99 9.75 -1.88 -22.79
CA VAL A 99 11.13 -2.32 -22.63
C VAL A 99 11.84 -1.92 -23.92
N PRO A 100 12.92 -1.12 -23.87
CA PRO A 100 13.68 -0.79 -25.07
C PRO A 100 14.15 -2.07 -25.77
N TYR A 101 13.96 -2.17 -27.09
CA TYR A 101 14.44 -3.25 -27.96
C TYR A 101 13.78 -4.63 -27.79
N GLN A 102 12.63 -4.73 -27.10
CA GLN A 102 11.84 -5.96 -27.04
C GLN A 102 10.70 -5.89 -28.07
N GLU A 103 10.55 -6.91 -28.92
CA GLU A 103 9.47 -6.96 -29.92
C GLU A 103 8.09 -6.89 -29.24
N GLU A 104 7.22 -6.07 -29.82
CA GLU A 104 5.94 -5.66 -29.25
C GLU A 104 4.95 -6.83 -29.20
N VAL A 105 4.57 -7.24 -28.00
CA VAL A 105 3.25 -7.85 -27.78
C VAL A 105 2.42 -6.83 -27.00
N THR A 106 1.65 -6.04 -27.74
CA THR A 106 0.73 -5.07 -27.15
C THR A 106 -0.41 -5.80 -26.45
N GLU A 107 -0.34 -5.93 -25.12
CA GLU A 107 -1.50 -6.32 -24.33
C GLU A 107 -2.41 -5.10 -24.11
N ASN A 108 -3.44 -4.96 -24.94
CA ASN A 108 -4.46 -3.89 -24.89
C ASN A 108 -5.08 -3.69 -23.49
N ALA A 109 -5.10 -4.73 -22.65
CA ALA A 109 -5.62 -4.68 -21.28
C ALA A 109 -4.91 -3.64 -20.39
N ASN A 110 -3.60 -3.44 -20.56
CA ASN A 110 -2.82 -2.54 -19.70
C ASN A 110 -3.09 -1.06 -19.99
N ILE A 111 -3.53 -0.72 -21.22
CA ILE A 111 -3.91 0.65 -21.59
C ILE A 111 -5.28 0.99 -20.98
N ALA A 112 -6.23 0.05 -21.01
CA ALA A 112 -7.55 0.23 -20.43
C ALA A 112 -7.51 0.45 -18.91
N MET A 113 -6.58 -0.20 -18.19
CA MET A 113 -6.42 -0.03 -16.73
C MET A 113 -5.86 1.35 -16.31
N ARG A 114 -5.36 2.14 -17.26
CA ARG A 114 -4.78 3.47 -17.01
C ARG A 114 -5.69 4.64 -17.43
N ALA A 115 -6.71 4.36 -18.25
CA ALA A 115 -7.62 5.34 -18.82
C ALA A 115 -8.78 5.70 -17.87
#